data_AF-A0A0B3AVX0-F1
#
_entry.id   AF-A0A0B3AVX0-F1
#
_cell.length_a   1.000
_cell.length_b   1.000
_cell.length_c   1.000
_cell.angle_alpha   90.00
_cell.angle_beta   90.00
_cell.angle_gamma   90.00
#
_symmetry.space_group_name_H-M   'P 1'
#
loop_
_entity.id
_entity.type
_entity.pdbx_description
1 polymer ?
#
loop_
_entity_poly.entity_id
_entity_poly.type
_entity_poly.pdbx_seq_one_letter_code
_entity_poly.pdbx_strand_id
1 'polypeptide(L)'
;MAKTQKSKPQQQQSQKASKASDKITGEVASAVVQEIIARTGFRGEITQVKCLVQSGRDKGRSMRRNIRGAVRIGDVLMLRETEIEARRVKSKVTKGAYT
;
A
#
# COMPACT_ATOMS: atom_id res chain seq x y z
N MET A 1 -39.07 -0.99 -38.39
CA MET A 1 -39.40 -0.77 -36.96
C MET A 1 -38.67 -1.81 -36.12
N ALA A 2 -37.54 -1.45 -35.50
CA ALA A 2 -36.98 -2.14 -34.33
C ALA A 2 -36.01 -1.15 -33.68
N LYS A 3 -36.32 -0.75 -32.46
CA LYS A 3 -35.74 0.41 -31.77
C LYS A 3 -34.31 0.12 -31.31
N THR A 4 -33.42 1.03 -31.68
CA THR A 4 -32.03 1.15 -31.21
C THR A 4 -31.99 1.37 -29.70
N GLN A 5 -31.35 0.47 -28.94
CA GLN A 5 -31.10 0.69 -27.51
C GLN A 5 -29.77 1.44 -27.35
N LYS A 6 -29.87 2.74 -27.06
CA LYS A 6 -28.77 3.59 -26.61
C LYS A 6 -28.58 3.38 -25.10
N SER A 7 -27.53 2.67 -24.67
CA SER A 7 -27.08 2.67 -23.27
C SER A 7 -26.09 3.82 -23.04
N LYS A 8 -26.58 4.92 -22.45
CA LYS A 8 -25.74 6.00 -21.89
C LYS A 8 -25.22 5.59 -20.49
N PRO A 9 -24.12 6.22 -20.02
CA PRO A 9 -23.13 5.61 -19.12
C PRO A 9 -23.52 5.68 -17.65
N GLN A 10 -23.22 4.63 -16.89
CA GLN A 10 -23.33 4.65 -15.42
C GLN A 10 -22.19 5.47 -14.83
N GLN A 11 -22.49 6.73 -14.49
CA GLN A 11 -21.79 7.46 -13.45
C GLN A 11 -22.24 6.92 -12.09
N GLN A 12 -21.31 6.43 -11.29
CA GLN A 12 -21.50 6.29 -9.85
C GLN A 12 -20.47 7.15 -9.11
N GLN A 13 -20.92 8.36 -8.80
CA GLN A 13 -20.36 9.22 -7.76
C GLN A 13 -20.93 8.80 -6.41
N SER A 14 -20.08 8.40 -5.47
CA SER A 14 -20.20 8.59 -4.01
C SER A 14 -18.99 7.85 -3.41
N GLN A 15 -18.17 8.43 -2.53
CA GLN A 15 -18.54 9.09 -1.30
C GLN A 15 -17.56 10.23 -0.99
N LYS A 16 -18.08 11.46 -0.86
CA LYS A 16 -17.40 12.58 -0.22
C LYS A 16 -17.35 12.29 1.29
N ALA A 17 -16.21 11.80 1.78
CA ALA A 17 -15.93 11.76 3.21
C ALA A 17 -15.19 13.04 3.63
N SER A 18 -15.91 13.87 4.38
CA SER A 18 -15.46 14.78 5.44
C SER A 18 -14.02 15.30 5.41
N LYS A 19 -13.92 16.62 5.19
CA LYS A 19 -12.80 17.51 5.54
C LYS A 19 -12.20 17.16 6.91
N ALA A 20 -11.02 16.53 6.95
CA ALA A 20 -10.25 16.32 8.18
C ALA A 20 -8.75 16.03 7.93
N SER A 21 -8.10 16.58 6.89
CA SER A 21 -6.72 16.17 6.59
C SER A 21 -5.83 17.21 5.90
N ASP A 22 -5.91 18.49 6.27
CA ASP A 22 -4.94 19.51 5.81
C ASP A 22 -3.62 19.49 6.63
N LYS A 23 -3.06 18.29 6.84
CA LYS A 23 -1.67 18.08 7.32
C LYS A 23 -1.00 16.91 6.59
N ILE A 24 -1.22 16.79 5.29
CA ILE A 24 -0.43 15.93 4.40
C ILE A 24 0.26 16.87 3.42
N THR A 25 1.27 17.60 3.88
CA THR A 25 2.05 18.55 3.09
C THR A 25 3.20 17.90 2.32
N GLY A 26 3.26 16.56 2.30
CA GLY A 26 4.24 15.78 1.54
C GLY A 26 3.71 15.38 0.16
N GLU A 27 4.60 15.37 -0.82
CA GLU A 27 4.34 14.83 -2.16
C GLU A 27 3.98 13.34 -2.05
N VAL A 28 2.74 12.99 -2.40
CA VAL A 28 2.27 11.60 -2.33
C VAL A 28 2.86 10.79 -3.48
N ALA A 29 3.54 9.69 -3.14
CA ALA A 29 4.17 8.80 -4.11
C ALA A 29 3.36 7.50 -4.27
N SER A 30 3.15 7.07 -5.51
CA SER A 30 2.57 5.77 -5.82
C SER A 30 3.68 4.71 -5.88
N ALA A 31 3.42 3.52 -5.35
CA ALA A 31 4.36 2.41 -5.38
C ALA A 31 3.63 1.08 -5.64
N VAL A 32 4.23 0.18 -6.40
CA VAL A 32 3.67 -1.15 -6.69
C VAL A 32 4.35 -2.21 -5.85
N VAL A 33 3.57 -3.12 -5.25
CA VAL A 33 4.09 -4.26 -4.50
C VAL A 33 4.77 -5.23 -5.46
N GLN A 34 6.08 -5.41 -5.30
CA GLN A 34 6.89 -6.32 -6.10
C GLN A 34 6.98 -7.70 -5.45
N GLU A 35 7.18 -7.75 -4.13
CA GLU A 35 7.41 -8.99 -3.39
C GLU A 35 6.85 -8.89 -1.97
N ILE A 36 6.33 -10.01 -1.45
CA ILE A 36 5.91 -10.16 -0.05
C ILE A 36 7.05 -10.83 0.70
N ILE A 37 7.64 -10.14 1.68
CA ILE A 37 8.84 -10.60 2.38
C ILE A 37 8.47 -11.60 3.48
N ALA A 38 7.62 -11.17 4.42
CA ALA A 38 7.27 -11.97 5.58
C ALA A 38 6.04 -11.41 6.30
N ARG A 39 5.42 -12.26 7.11
CA ARG A 39 4.42 -11.85 8.09
C ARG A 39 5.13 -11.52 9.41
N THR A 40 4.91 -10.32 9.92
CA THR A 40 5.59 -9.72 11.07
C THR A 40 4.57 -9.19 12.09
N GLY A 41 5.07 -8.64 13.19
CA GLY A 41 4.26 -8.23 14.35
C GLY A 41 4.03 -9.38 15.33
N PHE A 42 3.82 -9.06 16.60
CA PHE A 42 3.71 -10.05 17.69
C PHE A 42 2.58 -11.06 17.43
N ARG A 43 1.43 -10.58 16.93
CA ARG A 43 0.27 -11.42 16.58
C ARG A 43 0.18 -11.77 15.10
N GLY A 44 1.20 -11.43 14.29
CA GLY A 44 1.15 -11.65 12.84
C GLY A 44 0.12 -10.76 12.13
N GLU A 45 -0.13 -9.54 12.58
CA GLU A 45 -1.10 -8.63 11.96
C GLU A 45 -0.51 -7.79 10.81
N ILE A 46 0.82 -7.80 10.68
CA ILE A 46 1.56 -6.96 9.73
C ILE A 46 2.18 -7.88 8.67
N THR A 47 2.08 -7.47 7.42
CA THR A 47 2.79 -8.06 6.30
C THR A 47 3.85 -7.08 5.85
N GLN A 48 5.11 -7.49 5.86
CA GLN A 48 6.20 -6.70 5.32
C GLN A 48 6.35 -7.00 3.83
N VAL A 49 6.35 -5.95 3.02
CA VAL A 49 6.47 -6.04 1.56
C VAL A 49 7.64 -5.23 1.06
N LYS A 50 8.12 -5.60 -0.13
CA LYS A 50 8.98 -4.79 -0.97
C LYS A 50 8.12 -4.16 -2.06
N CYS A 51 8.11 -2.83 -2.13
CA CYS A 51 7.41 -2.09 -3.16
C CYS A 51 8.38 -1.24 -3.98
N LEU A 52 8.05 -1.03 -5.24
CA LEU A 52 8.78 -0.22 -6.20
C LEU A 52 8.04 1.10 -6.40
N VAL A 53 8.69 2.22 -6.13
CA VAL A 53 8.09 3.55 -6.30
C VAL A 53 7.93 3.87 -7.79
N GLN A 54 6.72 4.22 -8.21
CA GLN A 54 6.38 4.57 -9.59
C GLN A 54 6.32 6.08 -9.85
N SER A 55 5.97 6.88 -8.85
CA SER A 55 5.87 8.34 -8.97
C SER A 55 6.58 9.09 -7.85
N GLY A 56 6.90 10.35 -8.10
CA GLY A 56 7.59 11.25 -7.16
C GLY A 56 9.10 11.27 -7.34
N ARG A 57 9.79 11.89 -6.38
CA ARG A 57 11.25 12.13 -6.40
C ARG A 57 12.08 10.85 -6.45
N ASP A 58 11.64 9.81 -5.75
CA ASP A 58 12.36 8.52 -5.60
C ASP A 58 11.90 7.45 -6.62
N LYS A 59 11.49 7.84 -7.83
CA LYS A 59 11.00 6.90 -8.85
C LYS A 59 12.04 5.80 -9.14
N GLY A 60 11.59 4.55 -9.15
CA GLY A 60 12.43 3.36 -9.41
C GLY A 60 13.14 2.81 -8.16
N ARG A 61 13.06 3.49 -7.01
CA ARG A 61 13.59 2.97 -5.75
C ARG A 61 12.73 1.83 -5.23
N SER A 62 13.37 0.73 -4.85
CA SER A 62 12.71 -0.36 -4.10
C SER A 62 12.82 -0.09 -2.60
N MET A 63 11.70 -0.16 -1.89
CA MET A 63 11.64 0.10 -0.45
C MET A 63 10.81 -0.95 0.28
N ARG A 64 11.00 -1.05 1.60
CA ARG A 64 10.23 -1.96 2.45
C ARG A 64 9.14 -1.21 3.19
N ARG A 65 7.93 -1.75 3.18
CA ARG A 65 6.79 -1.19 3.89
C ARG A 65 6.05 -2.25 4.70
N ASN A 66 5.51 -1.81 5.82
CA ASN A 66 4.62 -2.60 6.66
C ASN A 66 3.19 -2.29 6.26
N ILE A 67 2.43 -3.33 5.96
CA ILE A 67 1.02 -3.24 5.57
C ILE A 67 0.23 -4.03 6.61
N ARG A 68 -0.87 -3.45 7.07
CA ARG A 68 -1.82 -4.17 7.90
C ARG A 68 -2.84 -4.85 7.00
N GLY A 69 -3.00 -6.16 7.18
CA GLY A 69 -3.96 -6.96 6.41
C GLY A 69 -3.35 -7.73 5.24
N ALA A 70 -4.24 -8.26 4.39
CA ALA A 70 -3.88 -9.04 3.22
C ALA A 70 -3.39 -8.12 2.09
N VAL A 71 -2.37 -8.56 1.36
CA VAL A 71 -1.82 -7.84 0.22
C VAL A 71 -1.38 -8.84 -0.84
N ARG A 72 -1.38 -8.43 -2.10
CA ARG A 72 -0.99 -9.24 -3.24
C ARG A 72 0.10 -8.53 -4.04
N ILE A 73 0.83 -9.32 -4.83
CA ILE A 73 1.81 -8.79 -5.79
C ILE A 73 1.05 -8.01 -6.86
N GLY A 74 1.54 -6.83 -7.21
CA GLY A 74 0.89 -5.92 -8.17
C GLY A 74 -0.06 -4.90 -7.53
N ASP A 75 -0.35 -5.00 -6.23
CA ASP A 75 -1.15 -3.98 -5.55
C ASP A 75 -0.43 -2.63 -5.54
N VAL A 76 -1.20 -1.53 -5.63
CA VAL A 76 -0.67 -0.16 -5.62
C VAL A 76 -0.86 0.46 -4.24
N LEU A 77 0.21 1.02 -3.70
CA LEU A 77 0.28 1.71 -2.41
C LEU A 77 0.46 3.20 -2.65
N MET A 78 -0.31 4.01 -1.92
CA MET A 78 -0.10 5.46 -1.83
C MET A 78 0.75 5.75 -0.59
N LEU A 79 2.00 6.12 -0.83
CA LEU A 79 2.97 6.46 0.19
C LEU A 79 2.90 7.96 0.49
N ARG A 80 2.75 8.31 1.76
CA ARG A 80 2.79 9.71 2.20
C ARG A 80 4.20 10.30 2.14
N GLU A 81 5.20 9.44 2.30
CA GLU A 81 6.62 9.77 2.34
C GLU A 81 7.41 8.61 1.72
N THR A 82 8.55 8.88 1.09
CA THR A 82 9.42 7.85 0.46
C THR A 82 10.75 7.65 1.20
N GLU A 83 11.05 8.50 2.19
CA GLU A 83 12.34 8.52 2.88
C GLU A 83 12.50 7.38 3.89
N ILE A 84 11.40 7.00 4.57
CA ILE A 84 11.41 6.04 5.68
C ILE A 84 11.11 4.63 5.19
N GLU A 85 11.95 3.66 5.57
CA GLU A 85 11.77 2.24 5.28
C GLU A 85 11.50 1.40 6.54
N ALA A 86 10.71 0.34 6.37
CA ALA A 86 10.53 -0.66 7.41
C ALA A 86 11.85 -1.41 7.67
N ARG A 87 12.16 -1.61 8.97
CA ARG A 87 13.34 -2.35 9.41
C ARG A 87 13.35 -3.76 8.80
N ARG A 88 14.53 -4.29 8.50
CA ARG A 88 14.70 -5.67 8.04
C ARG A 88 14.22 -6.64 9.12
N VAL A 89 13.40 -7.62 8.75
CA VAL A 89 13.12 -8.78 9.60
C VAL A 89 14.43 -9.52 9.85
N LYS A 90 14.80 -9.70 11.12
CA LYS A 90 15.89 -10.60 11.49
C LYS A 90 15.29 -12.00 11.65
N SER A 91 15.84 -12.99 10.94
CA SER A 91 15.40 -14.39 10.98
C SER A 91 15.74 -15.13 12.28
N LYS A 92 16.28 -14.44 13.30
CA LYS A 92 16.50 -15.02 14.62
C LYS A 92 15.16 -15.08 15.35
N VAL A 93 14.37 -16.07 14.98
CA VAL A 93 13.14 -16.44 15.65
C VAL A 93 13.49 -16.96 17.04
N THR A 94 13.45 -16.11 18.06
CA THR A 94 13.04 -16.54 19.40
C THR A 94 11.52 -16.47 19.45
N LYS A 95 10.86 -17.44 18.80
CA LYS A 95 9.46 -17.77 19.12
C LYS A 95 9.48 -18.16 20.60
N GLY A 96 9.10 -17.25 21.49
CA GLY A 96 8.81 -17.57 22.89
C GLY A 96 10.00 -17.93 23.78
N ALA A 97 11.20 -17.36 23.58
CA ALA A 97 12.22 -17.42 24.62
C ALA A 97 11.89 -16.39 25.73
N TYR A 98 10.95 -16.76 26.59
CA TYR A 98 10.93 -16.31 27.98
C TYR A 98 11.82 -17.28 28.77
N THR A 99 13.14 -17.08 28.66
CA THR A 99 14.17 -17.48 29.63
C THR A 99 15.26 -16.43 29.55
#